data_AF-A0A8S3PN53-F1
#
_entry.id   AF-A0A8S3PN53-F1
#
_cell.length_a   1.000
_cell.length_b   1.000
_cell.length_c   1.000
_cell.angle_alpha   90.00
_cell.angle_beta   90.00
_cell.angle_gamma   90.00
#
_symmetry.space_group_name_H-M   'P 1'
#
loop_
_entity.id
_entity.type
_entity.pdbx_description
1 polymer ?
#
loop_
_entity_poly.entity_id
_entity_poly.type
_entity_poly.pdbx_seq_one_letter_code
_entity_poly.pdbx_strand_id
1 'polypeptide(L)'
;MRDGVFPTKQSWKIIVNNTVDKVQTDEWTRRIQSDNNFSRFRNIHLSVKVPDFWKCARSSREIINAYFITKLLTDIPNNTGSTCELCDRPFLDVYVHACCSCCGTQSIRDAWWDFIIERFPLQLFVELYSYDDEQLYCILLGKHITTVNIDTDSFLSLCHVHVALCVAEYSRVTRRIIQ
;
A
#
# COMPACT_ATOMS: atom_id res chain seq x y z
N MET A 1 19.61 -48.51 -13.07
CA MET A 1 20.34 -47.63 -12.12
C MET A 1 20.61 -46.33 -12.85
N ARG A 2 20.19 -45.18 -12.33
CA ARG A 2 20.56 -43.89 -12.93
C ARG A 2 22.05 -43.67 -12.62
N ASP A 3 22.86 -43.45 -13.65
CA ASP A 3 24.28 -43.18 -13.51
C ASP A 3 24.50 -42.08 -12.46
N GLY A 4 25.35 -42.38 -11.47
CA GLY A 4 25.65 -41.52 -10.31
C GLY A 4 26.51 -40.31 -10.67
N VAL A 5 26.21 -39.65 -11.79
CA VAL A 5 26.92 -38.45 -12.23
C VAL A 5 26.37 -37.27 -11.43
N PHE A 6 27.23 -36.72 -10.57
CA PHE A 6 26.91 -35.49 -9.86
C PHE A 6 26.74 -34.33 -10.86
N PRO A 7 25.75 -33.44 -10.66
CA PRO A 7 25.58 -32.27 -11.51
C PRO A 7 26.84 -31.40 -11.51
N THR A 8 27.09 -30.72 -12.61
CA THR A 8 28.15 -29.70 -12.65
C THR A 8 27.89 -28.64 -11.56
N LYS A 9 28.93 -27.96 -11.09
CA LYS A 9 28.80 -26.88 -10.10
C LYS A 9 27.74 -25.84 -10.49
N GLN A 10 27.64 -25.50 -11.79
CA GLN A 10 26.64 -24.56 -12.30
C GLN A 10 25.23 -25.14 -12.22
N SER A 11 25.04 -26.38 -12.66
CA SER A 11 23.75 -27.08 -12.54
C SER A 11 23.32 -27.23 -11.07
N TRP A 12 24.26 -27.57 -10.18
CA TRP A 12 23.99 -27.66 -8.74
C TRP A 12 23.56 -26.31 -8.15
N LYS A 13 24.25 -25.22 -8.52
CA LYS A 13 23.88 -23.87 -8.08
C LYS A 13 22.47 -23.49 -8.53
N ILE A 14 22.10 -23.81 -9.77
CA ILE A 14 20.75 -23.57 -10.29
C ILE A 14 19.72 -24.38 -9.48
N ILE A 15 19.98 -25.68 -9.25
CA ILE A 15 19.09 -26.54 -8.47
C ILE A 15 18.90 -26.00 -7.06
N VAL A 16 20.00 -25.64 -6.37
CA VAL A 16 19.95 -25.10 -5.01
C VAL A 16 19.20 -23.77 -4.99
N ASN A 17 19.53 -22.82 -5.86
CA ASN A 17 18.86 -21.52 -5.92
C ASN A 17 17.35 -21.68 -6.18
N ASN A 18 16.97 -22.45 -7.19
CA ASN A 18 15.55 -22.68 -7.51
C ASN A 18 14.81 -23.37 -6.35
N THR A 19 15.48 -24.28 -5.63
CA THR A 19 14.90 -24.95 -4.46
C THR A 19 14.70 -23.96 -3.30
N VAL A 20 15.71 -23.13 -3.02
CA VAL A 20 15.62 -22.08 -1.99
C VAL A 20 14.52 -21.08 -2.34
N ASP A 21 14.50 -20.57 -3.58
CA ASP A 21 13.49 -19.61 -4.05
C ASP A 21 12.08 -20.20 -3.93
N LYS A 22 11.91 -21.48 -4.27
CA LYS A 22 10.62 -22.18 -4.12
C LYS A 22 10.21 -22.26 -2.66
N VAL A 23 11.07 -22.74 -1.77
CA VAL A 23 10.77 -22.86 -0.33
C VAL A 23 10.42 -21.50 0.28
N GLN A 24 11.17 -20.45 -0.08
CA GLN A 24 10.89 -19.09 0.39
C GLN A 24 9.56 -18.55 -0.13
N THR A 25 9.26 -18.78 -1.42
CA THR A 25 8.00 -18.36 -2.04
C THR A 25 6.81 -19.07 -1.41
N ASP A 26 6.92 -20.38 -1.17
CA ASP A 26 5.87 -21.18 -0.53
C ASP A 26 5.61 -20.69 0.90
N GLU A 27 6.67 -20.43 1.67
CA GLU A 27 6.55 -19.93 3.05
C GLU A 27 5.98 -18.50 3.10
N TRP A 28 6.39 -17.61 2.20
CA TRP A 28 5.81 -16.27 2.10
C TRP A 28 4.33 -16.31 1.73
N THR A 29 3.97 -17.13 0.75
CA THR A 29 2.58 -17.31 0.33
C THR A 29 1.74 -17.83 1.49
N ARG A 30 2.24 -18.84 2.21
CA ARG A 30 1.58 -19.38 3.40
C ARG A 30 1.35 -18.30 4.46
N ARG A 31 2.38 -17.52 4.81
CA ARG A 31 2.27 -16.44 5.80
C ARG A 31 1.29 -15.36 5.37
N ILE A 32 1.37 -14.89 4.12
CA ILE A 32 0.44 -13.88 3.59
C ILE A 32 -1.00 -14.40 3.63
N GLN A 33 -1.24 -15.70 3.42
CA GLN A 33 -2.58 -16.28 3.48
C GLN A 33 -3.10 -16.49 4.91
N SER A 34 -2.23 -16.90 5.84
CA SER A 34 -2.65 -17.32 7.18
C SER A 34 -2.65 -16.21 8.23
N ASP A 35 -1.78 -15.20 8.09
CA ASP A 35 -1.54 -14.21 9.14
C ASP A 35 -2.49 -13.01 8.99
N ASN A 36 -3.15 -12.62 10.09
CA ASN A 36 -4.15 -11.54 10.11
C ASN A 36 -3.54 -10.16 9.78
N ASN A 37 -2.24 -9.98 10.05
CA ASN A 37 -1.50 -8.77 9.71
C ASN A 37 -1.56 -8.44 8.20
N PHE A 38 -1.69 -9.47 7.35
CA PHE A 38 -1.74 -9.29 5.89
C PHE A 38 -3.17 -9.15 5.34
N SER A 39 -4.19 -8.98 6.18
CA SER A 39 -5.58 -8.86 5.73
C SER A 39 -5.78 -7.73 4.71
N ARG A 40 -5.27 -6.54 5.01
CA ARG A 40 -5.28 -5.39 4.09
C ARG A 40 -4.43 -5.63 2.85
N PHE A 41 -3.21 -6.16 3.02
CA PHE A 41 -2.36 -6.57 1.90
C PHE A 41 -3.09 -7.53 0.94
N ARG A 42 -3.77 -8.56 1.44
CA ARG A 42 -4.54 -9.52 0.65
C ARG A 42 -5.74 -8.90 -0.08
N ASN A 43 -6.38 -7.91 0.52
CA ASN A 43 -7.51 -7.20 -0.09
C ASN A 43 -7.04 -6.32 -1.28
N ILE A 44 -5.82 -5.78 -1.18
CA ILE A 44 -5.25 -4.86 -2.17
C ILE A 44 -4.51 -5.64 -3.27
N HIS A 45 -3.71 -6.63 -2.89
CA HIS A 45 -2.87 -7.43 -3.78
C HIS A 45 -3.41 -8.85 -3.90
N LEU A 46 -3.92 -9.17 -5.08
CA LEU A 46 -4.39 -10.51 -5.42
C LEU A 46 -3.24 -11.52 -5.67
N SER A 47 -1.99 -11.05 -5.67
CA SER A 47 -0.80 -11.86 -5.94
C SER A 47 0.35 -11.47 -5.03
N VAL A 48 1.19 -12.46 -4.68
CA VAL A 48 2.43 -12.30 -3.88
C VAL A 48 3.59 -11.75 -4.73
N LYS A 49 3.35 -11.38 -5.99
CA LYS A 49 4.36 -10.71 -6.83
C LYS A 49 4.73 -9.36 -6.22
N VAL A 50 5.95 -8.91 -6.52
CA VAL A 50 6.44 -7.56 -6.15
C VAL A 50 5.34 -6.55 -6.49
N PRO A 51 4.74 -5.90 -5.47
CA PRO A 51 3.66 -4.96 -5.70
C PRO A 51 4.07 -3.83 -6.64
N ASP A 52 3.14 -3.35 -7.47
CA ASP A 52 3.44 -2.31 -8.46
C ASP A 52 3.96 -1.02 -7.82
N PHE A 53 3.59 -0.74 -6.58
CA PHE A 53 4.11 0.40 -5.82
C PHE A 53 5.63 0.37 -5.63
N TRP A 54 6.26 -0.82 -5.56
CA TRP A 54 7.72 -0.94 -5.48
C TRP A 54 8.41 -0.61 -6.81
N LYS A 55 7.74 -0.85 -7.95
CA LYS A 55 8.27 -0.51 -9.28
C LYS A 55 8.27 1.00 -9.52
N CYS A 56 7.38 1.72 -8.84
CA CYS A 56 7.26 3.17 -8.93
C CYS A 56 8.36 3.92 -8.15
N ALA A 57 9.11 3.25 -7.28
CA ALA A 57 10.10 3.89 -6.42
C ALA A 57 11.45 4.09 -7.12
N ARG A 58 11.65 5.24 -7.78
CA ARG A 58 12.85 5.53 -8.58
C ARG A 58 13.85 6.46 -7.89
N SER A 59 13.39 7.18 -6.87
CA SER A 59 14.19 8.10 -6.05
C SER A 59 14.22 7.66 -4.59
N SER A 60 15.21 8.13 -3.83
CA SER A 60 15.31 7.83 -2.39
C SER A 60 14.05 8.20 -1.61
N ARG A 61 13.38 9.30 -1.99
CA ARG A 61 12.13 9.73 -1.37
C ARG A 61 10.99 8.75 -1.66
N GLU A 62 10.86 8.30 -2.91
CA GLU A 62 9.83 7.33 -3.29
C GLU A 62 10.08 5.96 -2.65
N ILE A 63 11.35 5.56 -2.48
CA ILE A 63 11.70 4.33 -1.74
C ILE A 63 11.25 4.41 -0.28
N ILE A 64 11.48 5.55 0.38
CA ILE A 64 11.01 5.78 1.76
C ILE A 64 9.48 5.70 1.82
N ASN A 65 8.79 6.33 0.86
CA ASN A 65 7.34 6.25 0.78
C ASN A 65 6.86 4.81 0.55
N ALA A 66 7.46 4.06 -0.37
CA ALA A 66 7.10 2.66 -0.63
C ALA A 66 7.29 1.77 0.62
N TYR A 67 8.35 1.98 1.39
CA TYR A 67 8.55 1.30 2.66
C TYR A 67 7.45 1.66 3.67
N PHE A 68 7.11 2.95 3.76
CA PHE A 68 6.05 3.43 4.63
C PHE A 68 4.68 2.85 4.25
N ILE A 69 4.32 2.83 2.96
CA ILE A 69 3.10 2.20 2.46
C ILE A 69 3.08 0.71 2.77
N THR A 70 4.21 0.01 2.60
CA THR A 70 4.32 -1.42 2.96
C THR A 70 3.99 -1.65 4.43
N LYS A 71 4.43 -0.77 5.32
CA LYS A 71 4.10 -0.86 6.74
C LYS A 71 2.60 -0.70 6.97
N LEU A 72 1.96 0.28 6.34
CA LEU A 72 0.51 0.51 6.44
C LEU A 72 -0.34 -0.63 5.86
N LEU A 73 0.17 -1.35 4.85
CA LEU A 73 -0.46 -2.54 4.28
C LEU A 73 -0.49 -3.73 5.25
N THR A 74 0.43 -3.75 6.21
CA THR A 74 0.56 -4.81 7.22
C THR A 74 0.07 -4.39 8.61
N ASP A 75 -0.35 -3.13 8.77
CA ASP A 75 -0.82 -2.61 10.05
C ASP A 75 -2.25 -3.09 10.31
N ILE A 76 -2.50 -3.58 11.53
CA ILE A 76 -3.83 -4.02 11.92
C ILE A 76 -4.62 -2.78 12.34
N PRO A 77 -5.79 -2.52 11.74
CA PRO A 77 -6.68 -1.46 12.21
C PRO A 77 -7.00 -1.67 13.70
N ASN A 78 -6.69 -0.69 14.53
CA ASN A 78 -7.15 -0.68 15.91
C ASN A 78 -8.64 -0.33 15.93
N ASN A 79 -9.50 -1.32 15.60
CA ASN A 79 -10.97 -1.23 15.54
C ASN A 79 -11.65 -0.87 16.87
N THR A 80 -10.89 -0.45 17.88
CA THR A 80 -11.38 0.17 19.10
C THR A 80 -11.64 1.64 18.80
N GLY A 81 -12.92 1.99 18.69
CA GLY A 81 -13.37 3.37 18.45
C GLY A 81 -12.57 4.38 19.27
N SER A 82 -11.88 5.28 18.59
CA SER A 82 -11.03 6.31 19.17
C SER A 82 -11.47 7.68 18.67
N THR A 83 -11.16 8.74 19.40
CA THR A 83 -11.49 10.11 19.00
C THR A 83 -10.27 10.78 18.38
N CYS A 84 -10.46 11.46 17.25
CA CYS A 84 -9.42 12.18 16.53
C CYS A 84 -9.02 13.46 17.26
N GLU A 85 -7.75 13.60 17.61
CA GLU A 85 -7.22 14.79 18.28
C GLU A 85 -7.18 16.03 17.37
N LEU A 86 -7.37 15.87 16.05
CA LEU A 86 -7.42 16.98 15.09
C LEU A 86 -8.82 17.56 14.88
N CYS A 87 -9.86 16.75 15.00
CA CYS A 87 -11.22 17.14 14.60
C CYS A 87 -12.33 16.65 15.53
N ASP A 88 -11.96 16.01 16.64
CA ASP A 88 -12.84 15.47 17.68
C ASP A 88 -13.90 14.47 17.18
N ARG A 89 -13.71 13.89 15.98
CA ARG A 89 -14.60 12.87 15.42
C ARG A 89 -14.14 11.46 15.80
N PRO A 90 -15.09 10.53 16.04
CA PRO A 90 -14.76 9.13 16.26
C PRO A 90 -14.28 8.47 14.97
N PHE A 91 -13.34 7.55 15.09
CA PHE A 91 -12.82 6.72 14.00
C PHE A 91 -12.49 5.30 14.49
N LEU A 92 -12.45 4.35 13.55
CA LEU A 92 -12.00 2.97 13.79
C LEU A 92 -10.57 2.75 13.28
N ASP A 93 -10.21 3.39 12.18
CA ASP A 93 -8.85 3.36 11.65
C ASP A 93 -8.34 4.80 11.49
N VAL A 94 -7.21 5.07 12.16
CA VAL A 94 -6.61 6.42 12.20
C VAL A 94 -6.13 6.87 10.83
N TYR A 95 -5.61 5.95 10.01
CA TYR A 95 -5.03 6.27 8.71
C TYR A 95 -6.12 6.45 7.67
N VAL A 96 -7.16 5.61 7.70
CA VAL A 96 -8.35 5.79 6.86
C VAL A 96 -8.97 7.15 7.15
N HIS A 97 -9.19 7.48 8.42
CA HIS A 97 -9.73 8.77 8.83
C HIS A 97 -8.85 9.94 8.39
N ALA A 98 -7.53 9.89 8.68
CA ALA A 98 -6.61 10.95 8.32
C ALA A 98 -6.52 11.16 6.80
N CYS A 99 -6.60 10.09 6.01
CA CYS A 99 -6.44 10.18 4.56
C CYS A 99 -7.73 10.54 3.81
N CYS A 100 -8.91 10.24 4.37
CA CYS A 100 -10.18 10.31 3.63
C CYS A 100 -11.19 11.33 4.19
N SER A 101 -11.26 11.55 5.51
CA SER A 101 -12.38 12.31 6.11
C SER A 101 -12.04 13.27 7.25
N CYS A 102 -10.81 13.30 7.75
CA CYS A 102 -10.42 14.16 8.87
C CYS A 102 -10.41 15.65 8.51
N CYS A 103 -11.11 16.51 9.27
CA CYS A 103 -11.09 17.95 9.00
C CYS A 103 -9.68 18.56 9.12
N GLY A 104 -8.82 18.02 9.99
CA GLY A 104 -7.46 18.54 10.19
C GLY A 104 -6.51 18.30 9.01
N THR A 105 -6.82 17.33 8.14
CA THR A 105 -6.04 17.05 6.92
C THR A 105 -6.79 17.47 5.65
N GLN A 106 -7.84 18.28 5.79
CA GLN A 106 -8.69 18.66 4.66
C GLN A 106 -7.93 19.37 3.54
N SER A 107 -7.06 20.33 3.86
CA SER A 107 -6.27 21.04 2.85
C SER A 107 -5.36 20.12 2.02
N ILE A 108 -4.86 19.04 2.61
CA ILE A 108 -4.04 18.04 1.91
C ILE A 108 -4.92 17.23 0.94
N ARG A 109 -6.11 16.82 1.39
CA ARG A 109 -7.08 16.10 0.54
C ARG A 109 -7.59 16.96 -0.61
N ASP A 110 -7.90 18.21 -0.35
CA ASP A 110 -8.40 19.14 -1.37
C ASP A 110 -7.33 19.32 -2.46
N ALA A 111 -6.07 19.54 -2.07
CA ALA A 111 -4.96 19.60 -3.03
C ALA A 111 -4.79 18.30 -3.82
N TRP A 112 -4.96 17.13 -3.20
CA TRP A 112 -4.92 15.85 -3.91
C TRP A 112 -6.06 15.74 -4.94
N TRP A 113 -7.28 16.12 -4.57
CA TRP A 113 -8.42 16.14 -5.49
C TRP A 113 -8.23 17.10 -6.66
N ASP A 114 -7.67 18.28 -6.41
CA ASP A 114 -7.32 19.24 -7.46
C ASP A 114 -6.34 18.60 -8.47
N PHE A 115 -5.28 17.93 -7.98
CA PHE A 115 -4.36 17.18 -8.85
C PHE A 115 -5.04 16.05 -9.63
N ILE A 116 -6.00 15.35 -9.02
CA ILE A 116 -6.74 14.28 -9.71
C ILE A 116 -7.54 14.86 -10.88
N ILE A 117 -8.27 15.94 -10.66
CA ILE A 117 -9.11 16.59 -11.68
C ILE A 117 -8.25 17.20 -12.80
N GLU A 118 -7.11 17.80 -12.45
CA GLU A 118 -6.22 18.45 -13.42
C GLU A 118 -5.47 17.46 -14.32
N ARG A 119 -5.08 16.29 -13.78
CA ARG A 119 -4.09 15.41 -14.42
C ARG A 119 -4.66 14.10 -14.95
N PHE A 120 -5.83 13.66 -14.48
CA PHE A 120 -6.43 12.39 -14.87
C PHE A 120 -7.81 12.58 -15.50
N PRO A 121 -8.33 11.59 -16.24
CA PRO A 121 -9.66 11.68 -16.83
C PRO A 121 -10.74 11.90 -15.75
N LEU A 122 -11.73 12.75 -16.03
CA LEU A 122 -12.85 13.04 -15.12
C LEU A 122 -13.59 11.77 -14.65
N GLN A 123 -13.61 10.71 -15.46
CA GLN A 123 -14.17 9.42 -15.09
C GLN A 123 -13.50 8.83 -13.84
N LEU A 124 -12.18 8.98 -13.70
CA LEU A 124 -11.46 8.55 -12.50
C LEU A 124 -11.97 9.29 -11.27
N PHE A 125 -12.12 10.62 -11.36
CA PHE A 125 -12.65 11.41 -10.24
C PHE A 125 -14.04 10.95 -9.82
N VAL A 126 -14.96 10.79 -10.78
CA VAL A 126 -16.34 10.35 -10.52
C VAL A 126 -16.36 8.99 -9.84
N GLU A 127 -15.51 8.08 -10.30
CA GLU A 127 -15.38 6.76 -9.69
C GLU A 127 -14.80 6.83 -8.28
N LEU A 128 -13.69 7.55 -8.08
CA LEU A 128 -13.06 7.70 -6.77
C LEU A 128 -14.00 8.32 -5.74
N TYR A 129 -14.81 9.30 -6.16
CA TYR A 129 -15.78 9.98 -5.30
C TYR A 129 -16.98 9.09 -4.93
N SER A 130 -17.20 7.99 -5.67
CA SER A 130 -18.27 7.03 -5.38
C SER A 130 -17.89 5.99 -4.32
N TYR A 131 -16.59 5.87 -4.02
CA TYR A 131 -16.08 4.92 -3.03
C TYR A 131 -16.28 5.41 -1.60
N ASP A 132 -16.50 4.48 -0.68
CA ASP A 132 -16.41 4.77 0.75
C ASP A 132 -14.94 4.99 1.19
N ASP A 133 -14.75 5.49 2.41
CA ASP A 133 -13.41 5.80 2.95
C ASP A 133 -12.47 4.58 2.94
N GLU A 134 -12.96 3.36 3.20
CA GLU A 134 -12.13 2.15 3.23
C GLU A 134 -11.70 1.73 1.82
N GLN A 135 -12.62 1.79 0.87
CA GLN A 135 -12.38 1.52 -0.54
C GLN A 135 -11.40 2.53 -1.13
N LEU A 136 -11.63 3.82 -0.87
CA LEU A 136 -10.74 4.90 -1.30
C LEU A 136 -9.35 4.73 -0.68
N TYR A 137 -9.27 4.43 0.61
CA TYR A 137 -8.00 4.19 1.28
C TYR A 137 -7.25 2.98 0.69
N CYS A 138 -7.94 1.89 0.36
CA CYS A 138 -7.31 0.75 -0.32
C CYS A 138 -6.71 1.16 -1.68
N ILE A 139 -7.38 2.03 -2.43
CA ILE A 139 -6.88 2.58 -3.70
C ILE A 139 -5.64 3.45 -3.46
N LEU A 140 -5.66 4.32 -2.45
CA LEU A 140 -4.52 5.14 -2.07
C LEU A 140 -3.27 4.31 -1.71
N LEU A 141 -3.47 3.11 -1.17
CA LEU A 141 -2.41 2.15 -0.86
C LEU A 141 -2.02 1.24 -2.06
N GLY A 142 -2.67 1.41 -3.20
CA GLY A 142 -2.30 0.75 -4.45
C GLY A 142 -3.23 -0.35 -4.94
N LYS A 143 -4.50 -0.37 -4.51
CA LYS A 143 -5.52 -1.25 -5.10
C LYS A 143 -5.77 -0.81 -6.55
N HIS A 144 -5.69 -1.77 -7.47
CA HIS A 144 -5.81 -1.49 -8.89
C HIS A 144 -7.23 -1.04 -9.26
N ILE A 145 -7.32 0.03 -10.06
CA ILE A 145 -8.56 0.53 -10.66
C ILE A 145 -8.64 -0.04 -12.08
N THR A 146 -9.59 -0.92 -12.37
CA THR A 146 -9.65 -1.67 -13.63
C THR A 146 -10.52 -1.01 -14.71
N THR A 147 -11.28 -0.01 -14.32
CA THR A 147 -12.38 0.64 -15.04
C THR A 147 -11.92 1.85 -15.86
N VAL A 148 -10.78 2.45 -15.52
CA VAL A 148 -10.22 3.62 -16.19
C VAL A 148 -8.79 3.35 -16.61
N ASN A 149 -8.48 3.64 -17.87
CA ASN A 149 -7.11 3.55 -18.38
C ASN A 149 -6.33 4.80 -17.96
N ILE A 150 -5.40 4.65 -17.02
CA ILE A 150 -4.58 5.74 -16.48
C ILE A 150 -3.10 5.34 -16.44
N ASP A 151 -2.24 6.35 -16.36
CA ASP A 151 -0.84 6.12 -16.00
C ASP A 151 -0.75 5.69 -14.53
N THR A 152 -0.75 4.38 -14.30
CA THR A 152 -0.74 3.76 -12.98
C THR A 152 0.45 4.21 -12.15
N ASP A 153 1.64 4.36 -12.73
CA ASP A 153 2.84 4.73 -11.98
C ASP A 153 2.72 6.17 -11.45
N SER A 154 2.29 7.11 -12.30
CA SER A 154 2.05 8.50 -11.89
C SER A 154 0.94 8.60 -10.84
N PHE A 155 -0.15 7.85 -11.02
CA PHE A 155 -1.27 7.84 -10.07
C PHE A 155 -0.85 7.30 -8.70
N LEU A 156 -0.17 6.15 -8.66
CA LEU A 156 0.31 5.56 -7.41
C LEU A 156 1.30 6.46 -6.69
N SER A 157 2.22 7.11 -7.42
CA SER A 157 3.16 8.06 -6.81
C SER A 157 2.43 9.22 -6.13
N LEU A 158 1.40 9.79 -6.78
CA LEU A 158 0.57 10.83 -6.20
C LEU A 158 -0.18 10.34 -4.94
N CYS A 159 -0.77 9.15 -5.00
CA CYS A 159 -1.46 8.53 -3.85
C CYS A 159 -0.52 8.31 -2.66
N HIS A 160 0.70 7.82 -2.87
CA HIS A 160 1.65 7.61 -1.77
C HIS A 160 2.11 8.91 -1.13
N VAL A 161 2.29 9.97 -1.94
CA VAL A 161 2.61 11.30 -1.41
C VAL A 161 1.45 11.82 -0.56
N HIS A 162 0.21 11.68 -1.02
CA HIS A 162 -0.98 12.04 -0.26
C HIS A 162 -1.05 11.34 1.10
N VAL A 163 -0.93 10.01 1.10
CA VAL A 163 -0.94 9.21 2.34
C VAL A 163 0.19 9.65 3.28
N ALA A 164 1.41 9.80 2.77
CA ALA A 164 2.54 10.24 3.58
C ALA A 164 2.31 11.62 4.22
N LEU A 165 1.73 12.57 3.48
CA LEU A 165 1.43 13.91 3.99
C LEU A 165 0.33 13.90 5.05
N CYS A 166 -0.78 13.20 4.81
CA CYS A 166 -1.87 13.10 5.78
C CYS A 166 -1.41 12.46 7.10
N VAL A 167 -0.64 11.38 7.02
CA VAL A 167 -0.15 10.71 8.24
C VAL A 167 0.92 11.55 8.95
N ALA A 168 1.82 12.21 8.21
CA ALA A 168 2.79 13.12 8.80
C ALA A 168 2.10 14.27 9.56
N GLU A 169 1.06 14.86 8.99
CA GLU A 169 0.30 15.93 9.63
C GLU A 169 -0.42 15.43 10.89
N TYR A 170 -1.04 14.25 10.82
CA TYR A 170 -1.67 13.61 11.99
C TYR A 170 -0.66 13.36 13.11
N SER A 171 0.49 12.77 12.80
CA SER A 171 1.54 12.47 13.78
C SER A 171 2.18 13.72 14.37
N ARG A 172 2.33 14.79 13.57
CA ARG A 172 2.86 16.08 14.03
C ARG A 172 2.03 16.66 15.17
N VAL A 173 0.71 16.60 15.05
CA VAL A 173 -0.20 17.19 16.05
C VAL A 173 -0.40 16.27 17.25
N THR A 174 -0.52 14.97 17.02
CA THR A 174 -0.78 13.99 18.09
C THR A 174 0.47 13.59 18.90
N ARG A 175 1.66 14.10 18.53
CA ARG A 175 2.97 13.71 19.11
C ARG A 175 3.23 12.21 19.11
N ARG A 176 2.48 11.43 18.33
CA ARG A 176 2.69 9.99 18.16
C ARG A 176 3.86 9.81 17.20
N ILE A 177 4.99 9.33 17.72
CA ILE A 177 6.10 8.92 16.88
C ILE A 177 5.65 7.69 16.10
N ILE A 178 5.62 7.79 14.77
CA ILE A 178 5.51 6.64 13.89
C ILE A 178 6.81 5.83 14.04
N GLN A 179 6.84 4.89 15.00
CA GLN A 179 7.93 3.91 15.16
C GLN A 179 7.70 2.73 14.24
#